data_AF-A0A5N8XJD2-F1
#
_entry.id   AF-A0A5N8XJD2-F1
#
_cell.length_a   1.000
_cell.length_b   1.000
_cell.length_c   1.000
_cell.angle_alpha   90.00
_cell.angle_beta   90.00
_cell.angle_gamma   90.00
#
_symmetry.space_group_name_H-M   'P 1'
#
loop_
_entity.id
_entity.type
_entity.pdbx_description
1 polymer ?
#
loop_
_entity_poly.entity_id
_entity_poly.type
_entity_poly.pdbx_seq_one_letter_code
_entity_poly.pdbx_strand_id
1 'polypeptide(L)'
;MPLARRLFLGGFTAGAVTVVASGTAGAAESAGDVTTFDGPVVAEKFSTNATAESAFFKTTSETAHAVTVYQAGTAGTGAALNVVSDNPGTSAMYLSGTETGRGTLKIAHRGYAHGSDKNSAALSIDLQTAGTAAQGIFLTATNGATTGNLIVLRNNEGLDDFVVKGTGRIGVGIDRAATPRAQVHIVQPSGAPAGLLVEGVVRIADAETVPTSVDSAGGGSLYAVNGQLVWRGSQGTVTRLAPA
;
A
#
# COMPACT_ATOMS: atom_id res chain seq x y z
N MET A 1 9.71 73.88 -6.45
CA MET A 1 8.83 73.46 -5.34
C MET A 1 8.93 71.95 -5.19
N PRO A 2 9.30 71.39 -4.03
CA PRO A 2 9.35 69.94 -3.88
C PRO A 2 7.93 69.39 -3.75
N LEU A 3 7.56 68.44 -4.61
CA LEU A 3 6.31 67.70 -4.54
C LEU A 3 6.34 66.79 -3.31
N ALA A 4 5.59 67.14 -2.26
CA ALA A 4 5.37 66.25 -1.13
C ALA A 4 4.47 65.07 -1.59
N ARG A 5 5.06 63.92 -1.89
CA ARG A 5 4.32 62.67 -2.05
C ARG A 5 3.89 62.19 -0.67
N ARG A 6 2.62 62.40 -0.33
CA ARG A 6 2.02 61.86 0.90
C ARG A 6 1.65 60.40 0.67
N LEU A 7 2.33 59.50 1.37
CA LEU A 7 1.99 58.09 1.45
C LEU A 7 1.04 57.91 2.66
N PHE A 8 -0.21 57.57 2.39
CA PHE A 8 -1.17 57.23 3.44
C PHE A 8 -1.10 55.71 3.68
N LEU A 9 -0.49 55.33 4.80
CA LEU A 9 -0.49 53.96 5.31
C LEU A 9 -1.63 53.87 6.35
N GLY A 10 -2.72 53.19 6.00
CA GLY A 10 -3.77 52.82 6.96
C GLY A 10 -3.24 51.84 8.01
N GLY A 11 -3.93 51.72 9.15
CA GLY A 11 -3.50 50.84 10.24
C GLY A 11 -3.30 49.40 9.78
N PHE A 12 -2.07 48.90 9.89
CA PHE A 12 -1.74 47.49 9.67
C PHE A 12 -1.70 46.79 11.02
N THR A 13 -2.60 45.82 11.21
CA THR A 13 -2.69 45.09 12.48
C THR A 13 -1.90 43.77 12.48
N ALA A 14 -1.36 43.33 11.34
CA ALA A 14 -0.30 42.31 11.23
C ALA A 14 0.14 42.14 9.76
N GLY A 15 1.44 42.07 9.51
CA GLY A 15 2.06 41.85 8.19
C GLY A 15 3.19 42.84 7.89
N ALA A 16 4.36 42.35 7.44
CA ALA A 16 5.43 43.22 6.97
C ALA A 16 5.00 43.92 5.67
N VAL A 17 4.85 45.25 5.71
CA VAL A 17 4.50 46.05 4.53
C VAL A 17 5.78 46.55 3.88
N THR A 18 6.13 46.00 2.72
CA THR A 18 7.23 46.52 1.90
C THR A 18 6.70 47.60 0.95
N VAL A 19 7.17 48.84 1.13
CA VAL A 19 6.90 49.94 0.18
C VAL A 19 8.18 50.24 -0.59
N VAL A 20 8.15 50.05 -1.91
CA VAL A 20 9.27 50.40 -2.80
C VAL A 20 8.88 51.60 -3.65
N ALA A 21 9.61 52.71 -3.53
CA ALA A 21 9.32 53.95 -4.24
C ALA A 21 9.74 53.95 -5.73
N SER A 22 10.51 52.95 -6.15
CA SER A 22 10.83 52.64 -7.56
C SER A 22 11.51 51.27 -7.65
N GLY A 23 10.88 50.28 -8.30
CA GLY A 23 11.40 48.92 -8.45
C GLY A 23 10.40 47.83 -8.03
N THR A 24 10.75 46.57 -8.27
CA THR A 24 9.99 45.40 -7.81
C THR A 24 10.16 45.24 -6.30
N ALA A 25 9.05 45.17 -5.55
CA ALA A 25 9.08 44.87 -4.12
C ALA A 25 9.47 43.40 -3.91
N GLY A 26 10.68 43.17 -3.38
CA GLY A 26 11.04 41.88 -2.80
C GLY A 26 10.27 41.66 -1.48
N ALA A 27 10.05 40.40 -1.12
CA ALA A 27 9.50 40.05 0.20
C ALA A 27 10.37 40.69 1.29
N ALA A 28 9.74 41.43 2.22
CA ALA A 28 10.43 41.89 3.43
C ALA A 28 10.59 40.69 4.38
N GLU A 29 11.64 39.92 4.19
CA GLU A 29 12.12 38.99 5.19
C GLU A 29 13.59 39.30 5.49
N SER A 30 13.86 39.61 6.75
CA SER A 30 15.22 39.53 7.31
C SER A 30 15.57 38.05 7.37
N ALA A 31 16.60 37.64 6.64
CA ALA A 31 17.05 36.25 6.63
C ALA A 31 17.45 35.84 8.06
N GLY A 32 16.66 34.99 8.71
CA GLY A 32 17.00 34.35 9.99
C GLY A 32 16.06 34.61 11.16
N ASP A 33 15.07 35.51 11.04
CA ASP A 33 14.16 35.83 12.14
C ASP A 33 12.86 35.00 12.10
N VAL A 34 12.52 34.35 13.23
CA VAL A 34 11.28 33.56 13.37
C VAL A 34 10.10 34.49 13.65
N THR A 35 9.06 34.41 12.82
CA THR A 35 7.77 35.10 13.08
C THR A 35 6.77 34.14 13.70
N THR A 36 6.23 34.49 14.87
CA THR A 36 5.22 33.68 15.58
C THR A 36 3.85 34.32 15.44
N PHE A 37 2.84 33.51 15.10
CA PHE A 37 1.44 33.88 15.13
C PHE A 37 0.74 33.10 16.24
N ASP A 38 0.13 33.79 17.21
CA ASP A 38 -0.57 33.15 18.34
C ASP A 38 -1.91 32.49 17.94
N GLY A 39 -2.41 32.83 16.75
CA GLY A 39 -3.68 32.33 16.20
C GLY A 39 -3.51 31.69 14.82
N PRO A 40 -4.60 31.17 14.24
CA PRO A 40 -4.59 30.57 12.92
C PRO A 40 -4.13 31.56 11.85
N VAL A 41 -3.33 31.09 10.90
CA VAL A 41 -2.97 31.82 9.69
C VAL A 41 -3.82 31.32 8.54
N VAL A 42 -4.56 32.22 7.90
CA VAL A 42 -5.35 31.93 6.71
C VAL A 42 -4.80 32.76 5.55
N ALA A 43 -4.45 32.09 4.46
CA ALA A 43 -3.91 32.71 3.26
C ALA A 43 -4.44 31.99 2.01
N GLU A 44 -4.34 32.65 0.86
CA GLU A 44 -4.69 32.05 -0.43
C GLU A 44 -3.75 30.90 -0.80
N LYS A 45 -2.47 31.02 -0.44
CA LYS A 45 -1.43 30.03 -0.72
C LYS A 45 -0.29 30.13 0.30
N PHE A 46 0.24 28.97 0.69
CA PHE A 46 1.50 28.83 1.40
C PHE A 46 2.54 28.22 0.45
N SER A 47 3.75 28.77 0.40
CA SER A 47 4.84 28.24 -0.41
C SER A 47 6.18 28.55 0.20
N THR A 48 7.12 27.60 0.06
CA THR A 48 8.51 27.72 0.49
C THR A 48 9.42 27.19 -0.62
N ASN A 49 10.64 27.69 -0.67
CA ASN A 49 11.76 27.11 -1.41
C ASN A 49 13.00 27.31 -0.55
N ALA A 50 13.24 26.38 0.35
CA ALA A 50 14.17 26.53 1.45
C ALA A 50 15.14 25.34 1.54
N THR A 51 16.28 25.57 2.17
CA THR A 51 17.25 24.52 2.52
C THR A 51 16.91 23.82 3.84
N ALA A 52 16.03 24.42 4.65
CA ALA A 52 15.48 23.83 5.87
C ALA A 52 14.19 23.05 5.57
N GLU A 53 13.70 22.28 6.56
CA GLU A 53 12.38 21.65 6.49
C GLU A 53 11.30 22.71 6.22
N SER A 54 10.57 22.54 5.13
CA SER A 54 9.61 23.54 4.64
C SER A 54 8.34 23.64 5.49
N ALA A 55 7.94 22.57 6.17
CA ALA A 55 6.75 22.55 6.99
C ALA A 55 6.85 21.48 8.08
N PHE A 56 6.48 21.86 9.30
CA PHE A 56 6.30 20.95 10.43
C PHE A 56 4.90 21.14 11.02
N PHE A 57 3.99 20.20 10.75
CA PHE A 57 2.62 20.24 11.29
C PHE A 57 2.47 19.18 12.38
N LYS A 58 2.29 19.63 13.62
CA LYS A 58 2.05 18.76 14.77
C LYS A 58 0.73 19.10 15.43
N THR A 59 -0.10 18.09 15.63
CA THR A 59 -1.36 18.19 16.35
C THR A 59 -1.43 17.10 17.40
N THR A 60 -1.90 17.45 18.59
CA THR A 60 -2.26 16.51 19.64
C THR A 60 -3.75 16.69 19.90
N SER A 61 -4.56 15.74 19.42
CA SER A 61 -6.01 15.79 19.47
C SER A 61 -6.59 14.38 19.37
N GLU A 62 -7.77 14.17 19.96
CA GLU A 62 -8.54 12.93 19.85
C GLU A 62 -9.53 12.94 18.67
N THR A 63 -9.80 14.12 18.10
CA THR A 63 -10.89 14.32 17.13
C THR A 63 -10.43 14.95 15.82
N ALA A 64 -9.33 15.71 15.84
CA ALA A 64 -8.82 16.39 14.65
C ALA A 64 -7.73 15.57 13.95
N HIS A 65 -7.71 15.65 12.62
CA HIS A 65 -6.54 15.26 11.84
C HIS A 65 -5.46 16.34 11.96
N ALA A 66 -4.19 15.95 11.93
CA ALA A 66 -3.09 16.90 11.93
C ALA A 66 -3.01 17.73 10.64
N VAL A 67 -3.29 17.09 9.49
CA VAL A 67 -3.33 17.73 8.17
C VAL A 67 -4.49 17.15 7.37
N THR A 68 -5.22 18.00 6.64
CA THR A 68 -6.20 17.61 5.62
C THR A 68 -5.86 18.33 4.33
N VAL A 69 -5.71 17.59 3.23
CA VAL A 69 -5.45 18.13 1.89
C VAL A 69 -6.60 17.73 0.98
N TYR A 70 -7.20 18.68 0.28
CA TYR A 70 -8.44 18.45 -0.48
C TYR A 70 -8.41 19.08 -1.87
N GLN A 71 -8.55 18.24 -2.90
CA GLN A 71 -8.89 18.66 -4.25
C GLN A 71 -10.41 18.59 -4.43
N ALA A 72 -11.05 19.75 -4.54
CA ALA A 72 -12.50 19.87 -4.69
C ALA A 72 -12.97 19.95 -6.16
N GLY A 73 -12.02 20.07 -7.12
CA GLY A 73 -12.33 20.06 -8.54
C GLY A 73 -12.94 18.74 -8.99
N THR A 74 -13.90 18.80 -9.91
CA THR A 74 -14.65 17.64 -10.42
C THR A 74 -14.16 17.12 -11.77
N ALA A 75 -13.13 17.75 -12.35
CA ALA A 75 -12.48 17.38 -13.60
C ALA A 75 -11.05 17.96 -13.68
N GLY A 76 -10.27 17.49 -14.65
CA GLY A 76 -8.90 17.96 -14.91
C GLY A 76 -7.82 17.00 -14.42
N THR A 77 -6.58 17.49 -14.31
CA THR A 77 -5.38 16.70 -14.00
C THR A 77 -4.80 16.98 -12.61
N GLY A 78 -5.42 17.86 -11.83
CA GLY A 78 -4.94 18.22 -10.49
C GLY A 78 -5.11 17.08 -9.49
N ALA A 79 -4.01 16.62 -8.89
CA ALA A 79 -4.03 15.72 -7.74
C ALA A 79 -4.30 16.50 -6.44
N ALA A 80 -4.76 15.80 -5.39
CA ALA A 80 -4.86 16.40 -4.05
C ALA A 80 -3.47 16.61 -3.42
N LEU A 81 -2.59 15.61 -3.53
CA LEU A 81 -1.22 15.67 -3.01
C LEU A 81 -0.26 15.07 -4.06
N ASN A 82 0.81 15.78 -4.35
CA ASN A 82 1.92 15.31 -5.17
C ASN A 82 3.22 15.42 -4.36
N VAL A 83 3.99 14.34 -4.29
CA VAL A 83 5.23 14.25 -3.51
C VAL A 83 6.33 13.71 -4.43
N VAL A 84 7.45 14.40 -4.49
CA VAL A 84 8.59 14.07 -5.35
C VAL A 84 9.86 14.19 -4.52
N SER A 85 10.80 13.26 -4.74
CA SER A 85 12.14 13.31 -4.15
C SER A 85 13.16 12.95 -5.21
N ASP A 86 14.20 13.77 -5.31
CA ASP A 86 15.39 13.48 -6.13
C ASP A 86 16.51 12.83 -5.30
N ASN A 87 16.28 12.59 -4.00
CA ASN A 87 17.29 12.03 -3.11
C ASN A 87 17.31 10.50 -3.18
N PRO A 88 18.37 9.86 -3.71
CA PRO A 88 18.46 8.40 -3.78
C PRO A 88 18.78 7.72 -2.44
N GLY A 89 19.21 8.48 -1.43
CA GLY A 89 19.65 7.94 -0.14
C GLY A 89 18.54 7.72 0.89
N THR A 90 17.30 8.12 0.59
CA THR A 90 16.18 8.06 1.53
C THR A 90 14.86 7.82 0.81
N SER A 91 13.87 7.25 1.50
CA SER A 91 12.53 7.09 0.92
C SER A 91 11.89 8.44 0.65
N ALA A 92 11.22 8.59 -0.51
CA ALA A 92 10.47 9.81 -0.83
C ALA A 92 9.34 10.12 0.19
N MET A 93 8.81 9.08 0.85
CA MET A 93 7.82 9.20 1.92
C MET A 93 8.04 8.12 2.98
N TYR A 94 8.06 8.52 4.25
CA TYR A 94 7.94 7.63 5.40
C TYR A 94 6.55 7.76 6.01
N LEU A 95 5.98 6.64 6.46
CA LEU A 95 4.71 6.60 7.19
C LEU A 95 4.86 5.60 8.34
N SER A 96 4.41 5.99 9.53
CA SER A 96 4.45 5.15 10.73
C SER A 96 3.19 5.38 11.56
N GLY A 97 2.64 4.30 12.10
CA GLY A 97 1.45 4.28 12.94
C GLY A 97 1.44 3.06 13.86
N THR A 98 0.51 3.02 14.81
CA THR A 98 0.42 1.99 15.85
C THR A 98 -1.03 1.57 16.08
N GLU A 99 -1.73 1.31 14.98
CA GLU A 99 -3.16 1.00 14.99
C GLU A 99 -3.43 -0.38 15.60
N THR A 100 -4.47 -0.49 16.43
CA THR A 100 -4.89 -1.76 17.04
C THR A 100 -5.95 -2.53 16.23
N GLY A 101 -6.61 -1.86 15.28
CA GLY A 101 -7.73 -2.44 14.52
C GLY A 101 -8.00 -1.75 13.19
N ARG A 102 -6.99 -1.06 12.64
CA ARG A 102 -7.05 -0.33 11.36
C ARG A 102 -5.75 -0.58 10.58
N GLY A 103 -5.73 -0.24 9.31
CA GLY A 103 -4.48 -0.17 8.55
C GLY A 103 -3.81 1.20 8.75
N THR A 104 -2.48 1.22 8.84
CA THR A 104 -1.68 2.44 8.95
C THR A 104 -1.88 3.38 7.76
N LEU A 105 -1.97 2.82 6.55
CA LEU A 105 -2.45 3.51 5.36
C LEU A 105 -3.78 2.90 4.93
N LYS A 106 -4.84 3.71 4.92
CA LYS A 106 -6.15 3.31 4.37
C LYS A 106 -6.44 4.08 3.09
N ILE A 107 -6.53 3.36 1.99
CA ILE A 107 -6.92 3.89 0.68
C ILE A 107 -8.35 3.43 0.37
N ALA A 108 -9.15 4.31 -0.23
CA ALA A 108 -10.49 4.01 -0.71
C ALA A 108 -10.67 4.59 -2.11
N HIS A 109 -10.91 3.72 -3.10
CA HIS A 109 -11.40 4.11 -4.40
C HIS A 109 -12.93 4.15 -4.37
N ARG A 110 -13.53 5.32 -4.62
CA ARG A 110 -14.98 5.45 -4.76
C ARG A 110 -15.36 5.11 -6.20
N GLY A 111 -15.83 3.89 -6.39
CA GLY A 111 -16.15 3.39 -7.71
C GLY A 111 -17.45 3.92 -8.29
N TYR A 112 -17.78 3.40 -9.48
CA TYR A 112 -19.00 3.73 -10.20
C TYR A 112 -19.87 2.48 -10.39
N ALA A 113 -21.15 2.56 -10.04
CA ALA A 113 -22.05 1.40 -10.08
C ALA A 113 -22.20 0.73 -11.46
N HIS A 114 -21.89 1.45 -12.54
CA HIS A 114 -21.95 0.97 -13.91
C HIS A 114 -20.61 0.40 -14.42
N GLY A 115 -19.59 0.28 -13.56
CA GLY A 115 -18.30 -0.35 -13.88
C GLY A 115 -17.43 0.41 -14.88
N SER A 116 -17.63 1.72 -15.01
CA SER A 116 -16.82 2.57 -15.91
C SER A 116 -15.37 2.73 -15.46
N ASP A 117 -15.08 2.39 -14.21
CA ASP A 117 -13.77 2.42 -13.55
C ASP A 117 -12.97 1.13 -13.73
N LYS A 118 -13.27 0.32 -14.76
CA LYS A 118 -12.57 -0.94 -15.06
C LYS A 118 -11.05 -0.83 -15.23
N ASN A 119 -10.53 0.38 -15.50
CA ASN A 119 -9.10 0.66 -15.63
C ASN A 119 -8.54 1.45 -14.44
N SER A 120 -9.35 1.71 -13.41
CA SER A 120 -8.91 2.36 -12.18
C SER A 120 -8.32 1.34 -11.21
N ALA A 121 -7.48 1.81 -10.30
CA ALA A 121 -6.93 1.00 -9.22
C ALA A 121 -6.89 1.81 -7.92
N ALA A 122 -6.98 1.12 -6.78
CA ALA A 122 -6.70 1.74 -5.48
C ALA A 122 -5.20 2.06 -5.32
N LEU A 123 -4.32 1.22 -5.87
CA LEU A 123 -2.87 1.40 -5.86
C LEU A 123 -2.30 1.02 -7.23
N SER A 124 -1.49 1.90 -7.80
CA SER A 124 -0.75 1.69 -9.05
C SER A 124 0.72 1.99 -8.81
N ILE A 125 1.61 1.13 -9.29
CA ILE A 125 3.07 1.24 -9.11
C ILE A 125 3.72 1.07 -10.48
N ASP A 126 4.61 1.98 -10.83
CA ASP A 126 5.40 1.96 -12.07
C ASP A 126 6.90 1.94 -11.72
N LEU A 127 7.61 0.93 -12.22
CA LEU A 127 9.05 0.77 -12.05
C LEU A 127 9.74 1.23 -13.33
N GLN A 128 10.12 2.51 -13.34
CA GLN A 128 10.61 3.17 -14.55
C GLN A 128 12.07 2.82 -14.87
N THR A 129 12.46 3.13 -16.10
CA THR A 129 13.80 2.91 -16.69
C THR A 129 14.05 1.46 -17.13
N ALA A 130 14.35 1.28 -18.42
CA ALA A 130 14.74 -0.01 -18.96
C ALA A 130 16.00 -0.53 -18.25
N GLY A 131 15.99 -1.80 -17.83
CA GLY A 131 17.09 -2.42 -17.10
C GLY A 131 17.05 -2.21 -15.58
N THR A 132 16.02 -1.57 -15.03
CA THR A 132 15.85 -1.47 -13.57
C THR A 132 15.70 -2.84 -12.92
N ALA A 133 16.31 -3.00 -11.74
CA ALA A 133 16.17 -4.17 -10.87
C ALA A 133 15.37 -3.87 -9.60
N ALA A 134 14.65 -2.74 -9.56
CA ALA A 134 13.82 -2.36 -8.43
C ALA A 134 12.74 -3.41 -8.15
N GLN A 135 12.42 -3.63 -6.87
CA GLN A 135 11.31 -4.47 -6.46
C GLN A 135 10.01 -3.67 -6.45
N GLY A 136 8.88 -4.32 -6.71
CA GLY A 136 7.55 -3.71 -6.58
C GLY A 136 7.13 -3.58 -5.12
N ILE A 137 6.58 -4.66 -4.55
CA ILE A 137 6.12 -4.70 -3.16
C ILE A 137 7.04 -5.62 -2.36
N PHE A 138 7.60 -5.10 -1.26
CA PHE A 138 8.39 -5.87 -0.29
C PHE A 138 7.72 -5.82 1.08
N LEU A 139 7.53 -6.98 1.71
CA LEU A 139 6.90 -7.13 3.02
C LEU A 139 7.80 -7.95 3.94
N THR A 140 8.02 -7.46 5.15
CA THR A 140 8.80 -8.15 6.18
C THR A 140 8.30 -7.80 7.58
N ALA A 141 8.72 -8.57 8.58
CA ALA A 141 8.51 -8.29 9.99
C ALA A 141 9.87 -8.38 10.70
N THR A 142 10.56 -7.24 10.83
CA THR A 142 11.97 -7.16 11.24
C THR A 142 12.23 -7.55 12.69
N ASN A 143 11.21 -7.48 13.55
CA ASN A 143 11.31 -7.81 14.97
C ASN A 143 10.78 -9.21 15.30
N GLY A 144 10.69 -10.09 14.28
CA GLY A 144 10.17 -11.44 14.39
C GLY A 144 8.96 -11.66 13.49
N ALA A 145 8.73 -12.92 13.12
CA ALA A 145 7.62 -13.28 12.23
C ALA A 145 6.28 -12.84 12.81
N THR A 146 5.49 -12.13 12.02
CA THR A 146 4.12 -11.77 12.39
C THR A 146 3.21 -13.00 12.43
N THR A 147 2.25 -13.00 13.34
CA THR A 147 1.20 -14.03 13.42
C THR A 147 0.05 -13.76 12.45
N GLY A 148 -0.07 -12.51 11.96
CA GLY A 148 -1.10 -12.10 11.00
C GLY A 148 -0.85 -12.63 9.58
N ASN A 149 -1.83 -12.46 8.70
CA ASN A 149 -1.64 -12.75 7.27
C ASN A 149 -0.66 -11.73 6.66
N LEU A 150 0.23 -12.19 5.79
CA LEU A 150 1.14 -11.32 5.03
C LEU A 150 0.39 -10.58 3.91
N ILE A 151 -0.53 -11.27 3.24
CA ILE A 151 -1.47 -10.71 2.26
C ILE A 151 -2.82 -11.42 2.40
N VAL A 152 -3.90 -10.67 2.24
CA VAL A 152 -5.26 -11.20 2.21
C VAL A 152 -6.11 -10.42 1.21
N LEU A 153 -6.64 -11.10 0.20
CA LEU A 153 -7.53 -10.54 -0.81
C LEU A 153 -8.92 -11.12 -0.58
N ARG A 154 -9.89 -10.22 -0.36
CA ARG A 154 -11.28 -10.55 -0.02
C ARG A 154 -12.23 -9.70 -0.83
N ASN A 155 -12.78 -10.30 -1.87
CA ASN A 155 -13.82 -9.77 -2.72
C ASN A 155 -15.14 -10.50 -2.50
N ASN A 156 -15.08 -11.84 -2.41
CA ASN A 156 -16.27 -12.66 -2.23
C ASN A 156 -16.62 -12.83 -0.75
N GLU A 157 -17.92 -12.82 -0.44
CA GLU A 157 -18.42 -13.02 0.91
C GLU A 157 -18.03 -14.40 1.44
N GLY A 158 -17.63 -14.46 2.71
CA GLY A 158 -17.28 -15.73 3.36
C GLY A 158 -15.98 -16.38 2.92
N LEU A 159 -15.25 -15.82 1.94
CA LEU A 159 -14.01 -16.42 1.41
C LEU A 159 -12.77 -15.56 1.68
N ASP A 160 -11.62 -16.24 1.73
CA ASP A 160 -10.31 -15.68 1.40
C ASP A 160 -10.00 -16.11 -0.05
N ASP A 161 -10.21 -15.19 -1.02
CA ASP A 161 -10.00 -15.49 -2.45
C ASP A 161 -8.52 -15.85 -2.70
N PHE A 162 -7.63 -15.10 -2.07
CA PHE A 162 -6.21 -15.39 -1.98
C PHE A 162 -5.65 -14.91 -0.65
N VAL A 163 -4.91 -15.78 0.06
CA VAL A 163 -4.29 -15.42 1.34
C VAL A 163 -2.92 -16.09 1.49
N VAL A 164 -1.94 -15.33 1.98
CA VAL A 164 -0.69 -15.88 2.53
C VAL A 164 -0.67 -15.63 4.02
N LYS A 165 -0.65 -16.71 4.81
CA LYS A 165 -0.65 -16.66 6.28
C LYS A 165 0.73 -16.21 6.79
N GLY A 166 0.82 -15.82 8.06
CA GLY A 166 2.11 -15.55 8.72
C GLY A 166 3.06 -16.75 8.76
N THR A 167 2.52 -17.96 8.62
CA THR A 167 3.29 -19.21 8.47
C THR A 167 3.82 -19.44 7.05
N GLY A 168 3.50 -18.58 6.08
CA GLY A 168 3.84 -18.74 4.67
C GLY A 168 2.93 -19.70 3.89
N ARG A 169 1.96 -20.36 4.53
CA ARG A 169 0.96 -21.20 3.84
C ARG A 169 0.01 -20.33 3.02
N ILE A 170 -0.46 -20.89 1.90
CA ILE A 170 -1.31 -20.22 0.93
C ILE A 170 -2.71 -20.86 0.89
N GLY A 171 -3.74 -20.04 0.92
CA GLY A 171 -5.12 -20.43 0.64
C GLY A 171 -5.64 -19.76 -0.63
N VAL A 172 -6.34 -20.53 -1.47
CA VAL A 172 -7.02 -20.04 -2.68
C VAL A 172 -8.47 -20.50 -2.64
N GLY A 173 -9.39 -19.55 -2.48
CA GLY A 173 -10.84 -19.83 -2.39
C GLY A 173 -11.26 -20.59 -1.14
N ILE A 174 -10.47 -20.54 -0.06
CA ILE A 174 -10.81 -21.20 1.21
C ILE A 174 -11.82 -20.36 2.01
N ASP A 175 -12.53 -21.00 2.95
CA ASP A 175 -13.36 -20.28 3.91
C ASP A 175 -12.55 -19.18 4.61
N ARG A 176 -13.17 -18.00 4.76
CA ARG A 176 -12.52 -16.82 5.30
C ARG A 176 -11.95 -17.11 6.68
N ALA A 177 -10.69 -16.73 6.87
CA ALA A 177 -9.94 -16.93 8.11
C ALA A 177 -9.65 -18.39 8.47
N ALA A 178 -10.03 -19.37 7.65
CA ALA A 178 -9.61 -20.75 7.85
C ALA A 178 -8.09 -20.91 7.71
N THR A 179 -7.59 -22.01 8.26
CA THR A 179 -6.17 -22.39 8.16
C THR A 179 -5.95 -23.30 6.96
N PRO A 180 -5.07 -22.95 6.00
CA PRO A 180 -4.66 -23.86 4.95
C PRO A 180 -4.12 -25.19 5.52
N ARG A 181 -4.62 -26.31 4.99
CA ARG A 181 -4.26 -27.67 5.45
C ARG A 181 -3.00 -28.22 4.79
N ALA A 182 -2.45 -27.50 3.81
CA ALA A 182 -1.19 -27.80 3.12
C ALA A 182 -0.39 -26.51 2.91
N GLN A 183 0.79 -26.60 2.27
CA GLN A 183 1.56 -25.41 1.89
C GLN A 183 0.77 -24.52 0.93
N VAL A 184 0.05 -25.12 -0.03
CA VAL A 184 -0.93 -24.45 -0.88
C VAL A 184 -2.23 -25.26 -0.82
N HIS A 185 -3.32 -24.63 -0.39
CA HIS A 185 -4.65 -25.25 -0.29
C HIS A 185 -5.62 -24.53 -1.23
N ILE A 186 -6.04 -25.22 -2.30
CA ILE A 186 -6.94 -24.70 -3.32
C ILE A 186 -8.29 -25.39 -3.18
N VAL A 187 -9.36 -24.62 -3.09
CA VAL A 187 -10.75 -25.11 -3.11
C VAL A 187 -11.38 -24.67 -4.42
N GLN A 188 -11.92 -25.61 -5.18
CA GLN A 188 -12.63 -25.32 -6.42
C GLN A 188 -13.93 -24.58 -6.09
N PRO A 189 -14.12 -23.33 -6.55
CA PRO A 189 -15.35 -22.60 -6.29
C PRO A 189 -16.50 -23.17 -7.14
N SER A 190 -17.73 -22.91 -6.71
CA SER A 190 -18.93 -23.30 -7.46
C SER A 190 -18.90 -22.73 -8.87
N GLY A 191 -19.19 -23.57 -9.87
CA GLY A 191 -19.23 -23.19 -11.28
C GLY A 191 -17.87 -23.20 -12.00
N ALA A 192 -16.74 -23.31 -11.28
CA ALA A 192 -15.45 -23.56 -11.93
C ALA A 192 -15.38 -25.02 -12.42
N PRO A 193 -14.84 -25.30 -13.61
CA PRO A 193 -14.75 -26.67 -14.14
C PRO A 193 -13.64 -27.52 -13.49
N ALA A 194 -12.63 -26.89 -12.87
CA ALA A 194 -11.52 -27.56 -12.21
C ALA A 194 -10.98 -26.72 -11.05
N GLY A 195 -10.39 -27.38 -10.04
CA GLY A 195 -9.64 -26.70 -8.97
C GLY A 195 -8.25 -26.23 -9.39
N LEU A 196 -7.61 -26.95 -10.32
CA LEU A 196 -6.33 -26.58 -10.92
C LEU A 196 -6.30 -27.07 -12.37
N LEU A 197 -5.98 -26.16 -13.30
CA LEU A 197 -5.66 -26.48 -14.69
C LEU A 197 -4.16 -26.26 -14.90
N VAL A 198 -3.47 -27.23 -15.51
CA VAL A 198 -2.05 -27.12 -15.87
C VAL A 198 -1.87 -27.40 -17.36
N GLU A 199 -1.58 -26.35 -18.12
CA GLU A 199 -1.21 -26.46 -19.54
C GLU A 199 0.31 -26.60 -19.67
N GLY A 200 0.81 -27.81 -19.38
CA GLY A 200 2.24 -28.09 -19.35
C GLY A 200 2.58 -29.38 -18.60
N VAL A 201 3.79 -29.43 -18.04
CA VAL A 201 4.28 -30.58 -17.26
C VAL A 201 4.34 -30.28 -15.76
N VAL A 202 3.99 -31.26 -14.93
CA VAL A 202 4.15 -31.19 -13.48
C VAL A 202 5.29 -32.12 -13.07
N ARG A 203 6.36 -31.55 -12.53
CA ARG A 203 7.43 -32.32 -11.89
C ARG A 203 7.04 -32.60 -10.44
N ILE A 204 7.05 -33.87 -10.06
CA ILE A 204 6.84 -34.30 -8.69
C ILE A 204 8.17 -34.90 -8.22
N ALA A 205 8.88 -34.17 -7.36
CA ALA A 205 10.12 -34.65 -6.76
C ALA A 205 9.83 -35.70 -5.69
N ASP A 206 10.84 -36.51 -5.38
CA ASP A 206 10.75 -37.48 -4.29
C ASP A 206 10.39 -36.78 -2.97
N ALA A 207 9.38 -37.31 -2.30
CA ALA A 207 8.91 -36.76 -1.05
C ALA A 207 9.97 -36.98 0.04
N GLU A 208 10.43 -35.89 0.67
CA GLU A 208 11.33 -35.96 1.82
C GLU A 208 10.68 -36.74 2.98
N THR A 209 9.38 -36.54 3.18
CA THR A 209 8.55 -37.34 4.10
C THR A 209 7.49 -38.09 3.30
N VAL A 210 7.63 -39.41 3.21
CA VAL A 210 6.66 -40.28 2.53
C VAL A 210 5.28 -40.19 3.23
N PRO A 211 4.19 -39.89 2.51
CA PRO A 211 2.87 -39.78 3.12
C PRO A 211 2.39 -41.08 3.79
N THR A 212 2.12 -41.02 5.10
CA THR A 212 1.50 -42.11 5.89
C THR A 212 0.03 -41.84 6.22
N SER A 213 -0.48 -40.66 5.87
CA SER A 213 -1.88 -40.23 6.03
C SER A 213 -2.36 -39.49 4.77
N VAL A 214 -3.63 -39.11 4.76
CA VAL A 214 -4.29 -38.29 3.73
C VAL A 214 -4.92 -37.06 4.39
N ASP A 215 -5.42 -36.09 3.60
CA ASP A 215 -6.14 -34.94 4.14
C ASP A 215 -7.34 -35.37 5.00
N SER A 216 -7.66 -34.58 6.03
CA SER A 216 -8.75 -34.89 6.96
C SER A 216 -10.13 -34.92 6.29
N ALA A 217 -10.29 -34.27 5.13
CA ALA A 217 -11.53 -34.33 4.34
C ALA A 217 -11.60 -35.54 3.40
N GLY A 218 -10.60 -36.43 3.41
CA GLY A 218 -10.55 -37.65 2.60
C GLY A 218 -9.70 -37.52 1.33
N GLY A 219 -10.00 -38.35 0.32
CA GLY A 219 -9.24 -38.42 -0.93
C GLY A 219 -8.01 -39.31 -0.84
N GLY A 220 -6.84 -38.79 -1.24
CA GLY A 220 -5.57 -39.50 -1.18
C GLY A 220 -4.36 -38.61 -1.45
N SER A 221 -3.18 -39.20 -1.38
CA SER A 221 -1.90 -38.51 -1.53
C SER A 221 -1.16 -39.05 -2.76
N LEU A 222 -0.93 -38.19 -3.75
CA LEU A 222 -0.07 -38.47 -4.91
C LEU A 222 1.34 -37.94 -4.62
N TYR A 223 2.36 -38.78 -4.75
CA TYR A 223 3.75 -38.41 -4.44
C TYR A 223 4.73 -39.22 -5.28
N ALA A 224 5.99 -38.79 -5.28
CA ALA A 224 7.09 -39.58 -5.84
C ALA A 224 8.01 -40.14 -4.75
N VAL A 225 8.60 -41.31 -5.01
CA VAL A 225 9.64 -41.90 -4.17
C VAL A 225 10.58 -42.75 -5.03
N ASN A 226 11.88 -42.47 -4.94
CA ASN A 226 12.92 -43.07 -5.78
C ASN A 226 12.60 -42.95 -7.29
N GLY A 227 12.06 -41.80 -7.72
CA GLY A 227 11.65 -41.54 -9.11
C GLY A 227 10.32 -42.17 -9.54
N GLN A 228 9.68 -43.02 -8.71
CA GLN A 228 8.41 -43.66 -9.03
C GLN A 228 7.22 -42.78 -8.67
N LEU A 229 6.16 -42.79 -9.47
CA LEU A 229 4.90 -42.12 -9.13
C LEU A 229 3.99 -43.06 -8.33
N VAL A 230 3.51 -42.62 -7.17
CA VAL A 230 2.76 -43.43 -6.21
C VAL A 230 1.51 -42.70 -5.71
N TRP A 231 0.42 -43.45 -5.55
CA TRP A 231 -0.82 -42.99 -4.93
C TRP A 231 -1.10 -43.74 -3.62
N ARG A 232 -1.43 -43.01 -2.56
CA ARG A 232 -1.98 -43.55 -1.30
C ARG A 232 -3.44 -43.14 -1.17
N GLY A 233 -4.37 -44.10 -1.21
CA GLY A 233 -5.80 -43.85 -0.99
C GLY A 233 -6.16 -43.67 0.49
N SER A 234 -7.38 -43.20 0.76
CA SER A 234 -7.90 -42.94 2.11
C SER A 234 -7.94 -44.16 3.04
N GLN A 235 -8.05 -45.37 2.49
CA GLN A 235 -8.01 -46.63 3.25
C GLN A 235 -6.58 -47.13 3.52
N GLY A 236 -5.56 -46.32 3.20
CA GLY A 236 -4.16 -46.66 3.42
C GLY A 236 -3.53 -47.55 2.34
N THR A 237 -4.28 -47.95 1.32
CA THR A 237 -3.75 -48.67 0.16
C THR A 237 -2.74 -47.81 -0.59
N VAL A 238 -1.56 -48.37 -0.89
CA VAL A 238 -0.50 -47.71 -1.67
C VAL A 238 -0.38 -48.41 -3.02
N THR A 239 -0.41 -47.63 -4.11
CA THR A 239 -0.38 -48.12 -5.48
C THR A 239 0.71 -47.39 -6.26
N ARG A 240 1.65 -48.15 -6.84
CA ARG A 240 2.61 -47.61 -7.81
C ARG A 240 1.91 -47.40 -9.15
N LEU A 241 1.91 -46.16 -9.62
CA LEU A 241 1.27 -45.77 -10.88
C LEU A 241 2.25 -45.82 -12.07
N ALA A 242 3.50 -45.43 -11.85
CA ALA A 242 4.55 -45.48 -12.87
C ALA A 242 5.93 -45.76 -12.23
N PRO A 243 6.84 -46.48 -12.93
CA PRO A 243 8.22 -46.66 -12.50
C PRO A 243 9.05 -45.38 -12.68
N ALA A 244 10.31 -45.42 -12.23
CA ALA A 244 11.32 -44.39 -12.48
C ALA A 244 11.78 -44.37 -13.94
#